data_AF-E4PYI9-F1
#
_entry.id   AF-E4PYI9-F1
#
_cell.length_a   1.000
_cell.length_b   1.000
_cell.length_c   1.000
_cell.angle_alpha   90.00
_cell.angle_beta   90.00
_cell.angle_gamma   90.00
#
_symmetry.space_group_name_H-M   'P 1'
#
loop_
_entity.id
_entity.type
_entity.pdbx_description
1 polymer ?
#
loop_
_entity_poly.entity_id
_entity_poly.type
_entity_poly.pdbx_seq_one_letter_code
_entity_poly.pdbx_strand_id
1 'polypeptide(L)'
;MVSYIFLLCNRTDYKVPVHLYDAIAAFDGSVYLDRTTGEASAKCHEEAMNFLSLNLLNDIVTGKRDVQGAKAFYAQTAEQFTKYHITSPYTEGFLFPMQYNTADLGVTYFK
;
A
#
# COMPACT_ATOMS: atom_id res chain seq x y z
N MET A 1 -17.33 0.23 26.85
CA MET A 1 -17.81 -0.06 25.48
C MET A 1 -16.61 -0.46 24.64
N VAL A 2 -16.61 -1.67 24.07
CA VAL A 2 -15.63 -2.03 23.04
C VAL A 2 -16.19 -1.52 21.72
N SER A 3 -15.51 -0.56 21.09
CA SER A 3 -15.84 -0.09 19.74
C SER A 3 -15.16 -1.03 18.74
N TYR A 4 -15.94 -1.59 17.82
CA TYR A 4 -15.43 -2.35 16.69
C TYR A 4 -15.35 -1.42 15.47
N ILE A 5 -14.19 -1.36 14.85
CA ILE A 5 -13.98 -0.63 13.59
C ILE A 5 -13.89 -1.67 12.48
N PHE A 6 -14.75 -1.53 11.46
CA PHE A 6 -14.69 -2.34 10.26
C PHE A 6 -13.66 -1.72 9.29
N LEU A 7 -12.74 -2.54 8.79
CA LEU A 7 -11.72 -2.13 7.83
C LEU A 7 -11.85 -2.96 6.55
N LEU A 8 -11.81 -2.27 5.41
CA LEU A 8 -11.68 -2.86 4.08
C LEU A 8 -10.21 -3.23 3.84
N CYS A 9 -9.97 -4.33 3.14
CA CYS A 9 -8.62 -4.80 2.78
C CYS A 9 -8.51 -4.99 1.27
N ASN A 10 -7.78 -4.10 0.60
CA ASN A 10 -7.43 -4.29 -0.81
C ASN A 10 -6.07 -4.98 -0.86
N ARG A 11 -5.95 -5.98 -1.73
CA ARG A 11 -4.69 -6.71 -1.94
C ARG A 11 -4.41 -6.87 -3.44
N THR A 12 -3.14 -6.90 -3.80
CA THR A 12 -2.68 -7.09 -5.17
C THR A 12 -1.36 -7.84 -5.19
N ASP A 13 -1.12 -8.61 -6.24
CA ASP A 13 0.18 -9.22 -6.51
C ASP A 13 1.20 -8.10 -6.73
N TYR A 14 2.19 -8.02 -5.85
CA TYR A 14 3.20 -6.96 -5.92
C TYR A 14 4.52 -7.38 -5.25
N LYS A 15 5.59 -7.47 -6.03
CA LYS A 15 6.91 -7.81 -5.53
C LYS A 15 7.71 -6.57 -5.15
N VAL A 16 7.85 -6.34 -3.84
CA VAL A 16 8.74 -5.31 -3.30
C VAL A 16 10.18 -5.84 -3.21
N PRO A 17 11.21 -5.10 -3.67
CA PRO A 17 12.61 -5.42 -3.38
C PRO A 17 12.89 -5.45 -1.87
N VAL A 18 13.55 -6.50 -1.37
CA VAL A 18 13.74 -6.74 0.07
C VAL A 18 14.37 -5.56 0.82
N HIS A 19 15.33 -4.86 0.21
CA HIS A 19 16.00 -3.71 0.81
C HIS A 19 15.10 -2.48 1.02
N LEU A 20 13.87 -2.49 0.50
CA LEU A 20 12.89 -1.41 0.64
C LEU A 20 11.78 -1.72 1.66
N TYR A 21 11.79 -2.89 2.30
CA TYR A 21 10.74 -3.28 3.25
C TYR A 21 10.63 -2.29 4.41
N ASP A 22 11.77 -1.87 4.96
CA ASP A 22 11.82 -0.88 6.04
C ASP A 22 11.27 0.48 5.58
N ALA A 23 11.49 0.86 4.32
CA ALA A 23 10.95 2.10 3.76
C ALA A 23 9.41 2.05 3.66
N ILE A 24 8.85 0.91 3.24
CA ILE A 24 7.39 0.72 3.20
C ILE A 24 6.79 0.71 4.60
N ALA A 25 7.40 -0.02 5.54
CA ALA A 25 6.97 -0.04 6.93
C ALA A 25 7.07 1.35 7.59
N ALA A 26 8.10 2.14 7.25
CA ALA A 26 8.24 3.50 7.72
C ALA A 26 7.21 4.46 7.10
N PHE A 27 6.73 4.19 5.89
CA PHE A 27 5.75 5.01 5.18
C PHE A 27 4.36 4.93 5.82
N ASP A 28 3.75 3.75 5.86
CA ASP A 28 2.37 3.56 6.31
C ASP A 28 2.18 2.22 7.05
N GLY A 29 1.73 2.29 8.30
CA GLY A 29 1.46 1.11 9.13
C GLY A 29 0.21 0.32 8.72
N SER A 30 -0.59 0.86 7.79
CA SER A 30 -1.76 0.20 7.23
C SER A 30 -1.46 -0.58 5.96
N VAL A 31 -0.21 -0.53 5.49
CA VAL A 31 0.28 -1.26 4.31
C VAL A 31 1.08 -2.48 4.76
N TYR A 32 0.72 -3.65 4.23
CA TYR A 32 1.31 -4.92 4.60
C TYR A 32 1.89 -5.62 3.38
N LEU A 33 3.10 -6.15 3.53
CA LEU A 33 3.79 -6.94 2.52
C LEU A 33 3.80 -8.41 2.97
N ASP A 34 3.27 -9.29 2.14
CA ASP A 34 3.45 -10.73 2.28
C ASP A 34 4.39 -11.22 1.18
N ARG A 35 5.65 -11.47 1.55
CA ARG A 35 6.67 -11.93 0.62
C ARG A 35 6.41 -13.35 0.12
N THR A 36 5.82 -14.20 0.96
CA THR A 36 5.61 -15.61 0.62
C THR A 36 4.55 -15.74 -0.46
N THR A 37 3.41 -15.04 -0.31
CA THR A 37 2.37 -15.00 -1.34
C THR A 37 2.71 -14.03 -2.46
N GLY A 38 3.61 -13.06 -2.22
CA GLY A 38 3.98 -12.03 -3.19
C GLY A 38 2.92 -10.91 -3.28
N GLU A 39 2.23 -10.62 -2.18
CA GLU A 39 1.13 -9.67 -2.14
C GLU A 39 1.51 -8.39 -1.38
N ALA A 40 1.00 -7.26 -1.86
CA ALA A 40 0.90 -6.03 -1.07
C ALA A 40 -0.58 -5.76 -0.77
N SER A 41 -0.88 -5.34 0.46
CA SER A 41 -2.24 -5.00 0.87
C SER A 41 -2.29 -3.72 1.68
N ALA A 42 -3.44 -3.05 1.64
CA ALA A 42 -3.72 -1.88 2.47
C ALA A 42 -5.06 -2.07 3.19
N LYS A 43 -5.13 -1.65 4.46
CA LYS A 43 -6.32 -1.77 5.30
C LYS A 43 -6.78 -0.42 5.82
N CYS A 44 -7.96 0.02 5.39
CA CYS A 44 -8.55 1.29 5.81
C CYS A 44 -10.07 1.20 5.81
N HIS A 45 -10.75 2.20 6.39
CA HIS A 45 -12.21 2.30 6.39
C HIS A 45 -12.77 2.78 5.04
N GLU A 46 -11.93 3.38 4.19
CA GLU A 46 -12.28 3.86 2.85
C GLU A 46 -11.38 3.23 1.79
N GLU A 47 -11.98 2.64 0.75
CA GLU A 47 -11.26 1.98 -0.34
C GLU A 47 -10.33 2.95 -1.10
N ALA A 48 -10.76 4.20 -1.27
CA ALA A 48 -9.95 5.26 -1.88
C ALA A 48 -8.59 5.45 -1.18
N MET A 49 -8.54 5.30 0.14
CA MET A 49 -7.30 5.40 0.90
C MET A 49 -6.41 4.17 0.71
N ASN A 50 -6.99 2.99 0.47
CA ASN A 50 -6.23 1.81 0.11
C ASN A 50 -5.54 1.99 -1.26
N PHE A 51 -6.24 2.54 -2.27
CA PHE A 51 -5.63 2.86 -3.55
C PHE A 51 -4.50 3.88 -3.40
N LEU A 52 -4.72 4.96 -2.64
CA LEU A 52 -3.72 5.98 -2.40
C LEU A 52 -2.45 5.38 -1.79
N SER A 53 -2.60 4.55 -0.76
CA SER A 53 -1.50 3.91 -0.05
C SER A 53 -0.70 2.96 -0.95
N LEU A 54 -1.39 2.10 -1.72
CA LEU A 54 -0.74 1.13 -2.60
C LEU A 54 -0.05 1.81 -3.80
N ASN A 55 -0.63 2.89 -4.34
CA ASN A 55 0.02 3.70 -5.36
C ASN A 55 1.29 4.39 -4.83
N LEU A 56 1.26 4.89 -3.59
CA LEU A 56 2.42 5.51 -2.96
C LEU A 56 3.51 4.51 -2.57
N LEU A 57 3.14 3.28 -2.18
CA LEU A 57 4.08 2.16 -2.09
C LEU A 57 4.80 1.97 -3.41
N ASN A 58 4.08 1.93 -4.54
CA ASN A 58 4.69 1.78 -5.86
C ASN A 58 5.62 2.96 -6.20
N ASP A 59 5.22 4.19 -5.86
CA ASP A 59 6.07 5.36 -6.07
C ASP A 59 7.39 5.28 -5.27
N ILE A 60 7.37 4.70 -4.05
CA ILE A 60 8.58 4.43 -3.25
C ILE A 60 9.42 3.35 -3.91
N VAL A 61 8.81 2.22 -4.30
CA VAL A 61 9.51 1.08 -4.90
C VAL A 61 10.20 1.45 -6.21
N THR A 62 9.56 2.31 -7.01
CA THR A 62 10.10 2.77 -8.30
C THR A 62 11.04 3.98 -8.16
N GLY A 63 11.24 4.50 -6.95
CA GLY A 63 12.08 5.67 -6.69
C GLY A 63 11.48 7.00 -7.18
N LYS A 64 10.20 7.02 -7.59
CA LYS A 64 9.48 8.24 -7.97
C LYS A 64 9.25 9.17 -6.77
N ARG A 65 9.17 8.62 -5.56
CA ARG A 65 9.06 9.40 -4.33
C ARG A 65 9.81 8.72 -3.18
N ASP A 66 10.37 9.50 -2.27
CA ASP A 66 10.90 8.98 -1.02
C ASP A 66 9.80 8.85 0.04
N VAL A 67 10.14 8.26 1.20
CA VAL A 67 9.20 8.01 2.30
C VAL A 67 8.59 9.31 2.82
N GLN A 68 9.41 10.35 3.05
CA GLN A 68 8.94 11.61 3.59
C GLN A 68 7.98 12.32 2.63
N GLY A 69 8.34 12.37 1.35
CA GLY A 69 7.46 12.89 0.32
C GLY A 69 6.16 12.09 0.23
N ALA A 70 6.23 10.76 0.32
CA ALA A 70 5.03 9.92 0.24
C ALA A 70 4.07 10.21 1.40
N LYS A 71 4.57 10.40 2.62
CA LYS A 71 3.74 10.82 3.77
C LYS A 71 3.09 12.18 3.56
N ALA A 72 3.86 13.17 3.08
CA ALA A 72 3.33 14.50 2.82
C ALA A 72 2.24 14.48 1.74
N PHE A 73 2.47 13.74 0.65
CA PHE A 73 1.51 13.59 -0.43
C PHE A 73 0.25 12.84 0.02
N TYR A 74 0.42 11.78 0.81
CA TYR A 74 -0.70 11.05 1.41
C TYR A 74 -1.58 12.00 2.24
N ALA A 75 -0.98 12.72 3.19
CA ALA A 75 -1.71 13.62 4.07
C ALA A 75 -2.49 14.69 3.31
N GLN A 76 -1.86 15.32 2.31
CA GLN A 76 -2.50 16.32 1.47
C GLN A 76 -3.65 15.73 0.64
N THR A 77 -3.43 14.60 -0.02
CA THR A 77 -4.43 13.98 -0.90
C THR A 77 -5.61 13.41 -0.11
N ALA A 78 -5.33 12.79 1.05
CA ALA A 78 -6.35 12.30 1.96
C ALA A 78 -7.18 13.45 2.52
N GLU A 79 -6.58 14.59 2.87
CA GLU A 79 -7.32 15.79 3.29
C GLU A 79 -8.22 16.32 2.17
N GLN A 80 -7.69 16.43 0.95
CA GLN A 80 -8.45 16.84 -0.24
C GLN A 80 -9.66 15.95 -0.50
N PHE A 81 -9.48 14.64 -0.36
CA PHE A 81 -10.55 13.67 -0.55
C PHE A 81 -11.59 13.72 0.57
N THR A 82 -11.15 13.62 1.82
CA THR A 82 -12.04 13.47 2.99
C THR A 82 -12.78 14.76 3.34
N LYS A 83 -12.12 15.92 3.27
CA LYS A 83 -12.72 17.21 3.67
C LYS A 83 -13.39 17.94 2.52
N TYR A 84 -12.80 17.87 1.33
CA TYR A 84 -13.21 18.70 0.19
C TYR A 84 -13.82 17.90 -0.95
N HIS A 85 -13.87 16.56 -0.84
CA HIS A 85 -14.40 15.66 -1.87
C HIS A 85 -13.74 15.83 -3.25
N ILE A 86 -12.47 16.24 -3.25
CA ILE A 86 -11.66 16.35 -4.46
C ILE A 86 -10.99 15.00 -4.67
N THR A 87 -11.28 14.37 -5.80
CA THR A 87 -10.65 13.10 -6.17
C THR A 87 -9.28 13.33 -6.82
N SER A 88 -8.45 12.29 -6.76
CA SER A 88 -7.16 12.20 -7.42
C SER A 88 -7.09 10.87 -8.17
N PRO A 89 -6.32 10.74 -9.25
CA PRO A 89 -6.05 9.44 -9.86
C PRO A 89 -5.53 8.41 -8.84
N TYR A 90 -4.86 8.88 -7.77
CA TYR A 90 -4.37 8.03 -6.69
C TYR A 90 -5.48 7.41 -5.83
N THR A 91 -6.67 8.00 -5.79
CA THR A 91 -7.81 7.55 -4.98
C THR A 91 -8.84 6.74 -5.77
N GLU A 92 -8.69 6.65 -7.09
CA GLU A 92 -9.69 6.06 -7.99
C GLU A 92 -9.34 4.62 -8.43
N GLY A 93 -8.07 4.24 -8.37
CA GLY A 93 -7.62 2.91 -8.76
C GLY A 93 -6.10 2.78 -8.74
N PHE A 94 -5.60 1.63 -9.20
CA PHE A 94 -4.16 1.39 -9.34
C PHE A 94 -3.59 2.16 -10.53
N LEU A 95 -2.49 2.88 -10.30
CA LEU A 95 -1.75 3.65 -11.30
C LEU A 95 -0.55 2.88 -11.88
N PHE A 96 -0.42 1.60 -11.51
CA PHE A 96 0.60 0.69 -11.99
C PHE A 96 -0.06 -0.55 -12.61
N PRO A 97 0.58 -1.19 -13.61
CA PRO A 97 0.07 -2.42 -14.18
C PRO A 97 0.08 -3.53 -13.12
N MET A 98 -0.94 -4.39 -13.16
CA MET A 98 -0.97 -5.58 -12.31
C MET A 98 0.25 -6.47 -12.58
N GLN A 99 0.89 -6.92 -11.51
CA GLN A 99 1.95 -7.91 -11.59
C GLN A 99 1.35 -9.31 -11.52
N TYR A 100 2.15 -10.30 -11.88
CA TYR A 100 1.80 -11.72 -11.79
C TYR A 100 3.05 -12.51 -11.39
N ASN A 101 2.87 -13.70 -10.80
CA ASN A 101 3.96 -14.59 -10.37
C ASN A 101 4.96 -13.91 -9.40
N THR A 102 4.42 -13.13 -8.46
CA THR A 102 5.20 -12.34 -7.49
C THR A 102 5.64 -13.14 -6.27
N ALA A 103 5.07 -14.32 -6.04
CA ALA A 103 5.35 -15.19 -4.92
C ALA A 103 6.85 -15.52 -4.80
N ASP A 104 7.34 -15.57 -3.56
CA ASP A 104 8.70 -15.97 -3.22
C ASP A 104 8.63 -17.15 -2.25
N LEU A 105 8.36 -18.32 -2.81
CA LEU A 105 8.25 -19.57 -2.07
C LEU A 105 9.62 -19.94 -1.50
N GLY A 106 9.76 -19.82 -0.18
CA GLY A 106 10.96 -20.20 0.53
C GLY A 106 11.26 -21.69 0.44
N VAL A 107 12.48 -22.07 0.81
CA VAL A 107 12.87 -23.47 0.92
C VAL A 107 12.24 -24.06 2.19
N THR A 108 11.55 -25.20 2.06
CA THR A 108 11.00 -25.94 3.21
C THR A 108 12.13 -26.65 3.95
N TYR A 109 12.36 -26.27 5.21
CA TYR A 109 13.45 -26.84 6.03
C TYR A 109 13.04 -28.10 6.81
N PHE A 110 11.74 -28.33 7.04
CA PHE A 110 11.25 -29.47 7.82
C PHE A 110 10.03 -30.09 7.16
N LYS A 111 9.98 -31.43 7.16
CA LYS A 111 8.83 -32.25 6.74
C LYS A 111 8.02 -32.68 7.94
#